data_AF-A0A1A0LBY2-F1
#
_entry.id   AF-A0A1A0LBY2-F1
#
_cell.length_a   1.000
_cell.length_b   1.000
_cell.length_c   1.000
_cell.angle_alpha   90.00
_cell.angle_beta   90.00
_cell.angle_gamma   90.00
#
_symmetry.space_group_name_H-M   'P 1'
#
loop_
_entity.id
_entity.type
_entity.pdbx_description
1 polymer ?
#
loop_
_entity_poly.entity_id
_entity_poly.type
_entity_poly.pdbx_seq_one_letter_code
_entity_poly.pdbx_strand_id
1 'polypeptide(L)'
;MDEPEGRFRRVRRWKPPTYETRVEKMIREATERGEFDNLPGMGKPLDLSDTDDPDWWVKRKIRDEGLDSTALLPASLQLRKEAQGFPDSLADIADESAVRDILADFNRRVREAHLTTRAGLPSVVTAHIVDVDEIIEQWRSLRRGSR
;
A
#
# COMPACT_ATOMS: atom_id res chain seq x y z
N MET A 1 -24.79 -38.92 66.56
CA MET A 1 -25.04 -39.16 65.11
C MET A 1 -25.10 -37.75 64.57
N ASP A 2 -23.94 -37.22 64.21
CA ASP A 2 -23.71 -35.79 64.03
C ASP A 2 -23.29 -35.55 62.59
N GLU A 3 -24.17 -34.95 61.79
CA GLU A 3 -23.85 -34.43 60.46
C GLU A 3 -23.33 -33.00 60.58
N PRO A 4 -22.18 -32.64 59.96
CA PRO A 4 -21.76 -31.25 59.91
C PRO A 4 -22.35 -30.56 58.68
N GLU A 5 -23.25 -29.59 58.91
CA GLU A 5 -23.75 -28.70 57.86
C GLU A 5 -22.63 -27.79 57.32
N GLY A 6 -22.29 -27.97 56.05
CA GLY A 6 -21.31 -27.14 55.35
C GLY A 6 -21.81 -25.72 55.08
N ARG A 7 -21.23 -24.72 55.74
CA ARG A 7 -21.43 -23.30 55.40
C ARG A 7 -20.64 -22.91 54.14
N PHE A 8 -21.32 -22.87 52.99
CA PHE A 8 -20.76 -22.24 51.79
C PHE A 8 -20.84 -20.71 51.88
N ARG A 9 -19.68 -20.06 52.06
CA ARG A 9 -19.55 -18.60 52.10
C ARG A 9 -19.66 -18.05 50.66
N ARG A 10 -20.71 -17.27 50.34
CA ARG A 10 -20.80 -16.61 49.02
C ARG A 10 -19.62 -15.64 48.84
N VAL A 11 -18.72 -15.96 47.93
CA VAL A 11 -17.64 -15.06 47.53
C VAL A 11 -18.25 -13.99 46.62
N ARG A 12 -18.14 -12.71 47.01
CA ARG A 12 -18.51 -11.61 46.11
C ARG A 12 -17.58 -11.66 44.90
N ARG A 13 -18.15 -11.79 43.71
CA ARG A 13 -17.39 -11.80 42.44
C ARG A 13 -16.68 -10.45 42.30
N TRP A 14 -15.35 -10.45 42.40
CA TRP A 14 -14.53 -9.26 42.16
C TRP A 14 -14.69 -8.82 40.70
N LYS A 15 -14.91 -7.52 40.48
CA LYS A 15 -14.81 -6.89 39.16
C LYS A 15 -13.49 -6.11 39.13
N PRO A 16 -12.57 -6.39 38.19
CA PRO A 16 -11.37 -5.59 38.04
C PRO A 16 -11.75 -4.15 37.65
N PRO A 17 -10.99 -3.15 38.11
CA PRO A 17 -11.13 -1.78 37.61
C PRO A 17 -10.83 -1.75 36.10
N THR A 18 -11.69 -1.09 35.34
CA THR A 18 -11.48 -0.83 33.91
C THR A 18 -10.48 0.31 33.77
N TYR A 19 -9.28 0.02 33.27
CA TYR A 19 -8.31 1.04 32.91
C TYR A 19 -8.57 1.51 31.48
N GLU A 20 -8.63 2.83 31.28
CA GLU A 20 -8.67 3.44 29.94
C GLU A 20 -7.35 3.15 29.22
N THR A 21 -7.43 2.68 27.97
CA THR A 21 -6.23 2.51 27.15
C THR A 21 -5.63 3.88 26.83
N ARG A 22 -4.32 3.94 26.60
CA ARG A 22 -3.67 5.20 26.20
C ARG A 22 -4.31 5.81 24.94
N VAL A 23 -4.78 4.96 24.02
CA VAL A 23 -5.47 5.39 22.79
C VAL A 23 -6.81 6.04 23.11
N GLU A 24 -7.65 5.39 23.93
CA GLU A 24 -8.94 5.96 24.36
C GLU A 24 -8.75 7.29 25.09
N LYS A 25 -7.75 7.37 25.98
CA LYS A 25 -7.43 8.61 26.70
C LYS A 25 -7.07 9.74 25.74
N MET A 26 -6.24 9.47 24.72
CA MET A 26 -5.89 10.48 23.71
C MET A 26 -7.10 10.96 22.90
N ILE A 27 -8.00 10.04 22.51
CA ILE A 27 -9.22 10.38 21.78
C ILE A 27 -10.14 11.26 22.63
N ARG A 28 -10.34 10.89 23.90
CA ARG A 28 -11.17 11.67 24.83
C ARG A 28 -10.59 13.07 25.04
N GLU A 29 -9.31 13.18 25.34
CA GLU A 29 -8.65 14.48 25.55
C GLU A 29 -8.67 15.35 24.28
N ALA A 30 -8.50 14.76 23.08
CA ALA A 30 -8.61 15.49 21.81
C ALA A 30 -10.05 15.99 21.55
N THR A 31 -11.06 15.16 21.91
CA THR A 31 -12.48 15.55 21.86
C THR A 31 -12.78 16.68 22.83
N GLU A 32 -12.30 16.61 24.08
CA GLU A 32 -12.47 17.67 25.09
C GLU A 32 -11.82 19.00 24.67
N ARG A 33 -10.73 18.94 23.90
CA ARG A 33 -10.07 20.13 23.32
C ARG A 33 -10.77 20.67 22.07
N GLY A 34 -11.79 20.00 21.56
CA GLY A 34 -12.47 20.38 20.32
C GLY A 34 -11.61 20.20 19.07
N GLU A 35 -10.60 19.32 19.08
CA GLU A 35 -9.76 19.06 17.90
C GLU A 35 -10.55 18.44 16.73
N PHE A 36 -11.74 17.91 17.00
CA PHE A 36 -12.69 17.40 16.00
C PHE A 36 -13.78 18.42 15.63
N ASP A 37 -13.76 19.64 16.20
CA ASP A 37 -14.70 20.70 15.84
C ASP A 37 -14.21 21.46 14.60
N ASN A 38 -15.15 21.89 13.74
CA ASN A 38 -14.86 22.68 12.53
C ASN A 38 -13.85 22.02 11.56
N LEU A 39 -13.82 20.69 11.51
CA LEU A 39 -12.97 19.96 10.58
C LEU A 39 -13.22 20.39 9.13
N PRO A 40 -12.19 20.38 8.28
CA PRO A 40 -12.36 20.58 6.84
C PRO A 40 -13.42 19.62 6.29
N GLY A 41 -14.53 20.18 5.80
CA GLY A 41 -15.66 19.39 5.28
C GLY A 41 -16.83 19.22 6.25
N MET A 42 -16.76 19.73 7.48
CA MET A 42 -17.87 19.71 8.43
C MET A 42 -19.14 20.34 7.80
N GLY A 43 -20.24 19.59 7.82
CA GLY A 43 -21.54 20.02 7.28
C GLY A 43 -21.67 20.02 5.75
N LYS A 44 -20.60 19.67 5.01
CA LYS A 44 -20.67 19.51 3.55
C LYS A 44 -21.19 18.10 3.20
N PRO A 45 -21.94 17.94 2.09
CA PRO A 45 -22.35 16.62 1.64
C PRO A 45 -21.11 15.78 1.31
N LEU A 46 -21.15 14.51 1.71
CA LEU A 46 -20.13 13.54 1.33
C LEU A 46 -20.29 13.22 -0.16
N ASP A 47 -19.20 13.33 -0.91
CA ASP A 47 -19.13 12.78 -2.25
C ASP A 47 -18.90 11.26 -2.16
N LEU A 48 -19.89 10.48 -2.58
CA LEU A 48 -19.88 9.01 -2.52
C LEU A 48 -19.87 8.37 -3.91
N SER A 49 -19.51 9.12 -4.96
CA SER A 49 -19.55 8.65 -6.36
C SER A 49 -18.78 7.35 -6.61
N ASP A 50 -17.74 7.09 -5.83
CA ASP A 50 -16.79 5.98 -6.04
C ASP A 50 -17.06 4.77 -5.12
N THR A 51 -18.12 4.80 -4.29
CA THR A 51 -18.33 3.84 -3.19
C THR A 51 -18.54 2.39 -3.65
N ASP A 52 -18.88 2.18 -4.93
CA ASP A 52 -19.01 0.85 -5.53
C ASP A 52 -17.67 0.08 -5.58
N ASP A 53 -16.54 0.78 -5.47
CA ASP A 53 -15.21 0.21 -5.38
C ASP A 53 -14.80 0.02 -3.91
N PRO A 54 -14.48 -1.20 -3.43
CA PRO A 54 -14.08 -1.41 -2.02
C PRO A 54 -12.84 -0.60 -1.60
N ASP A 55 -11.99 -0.19 -2.54
CA ASP A 55 -10.76 0.59 -2.30
C ASP A 55 -10.97 2.10 -2.52
N TRP A 56 -12.22 2.57 -2.65
CA TRP A 56 -12.56 3.97 -2.95
C TRP A 56 -11.87 4.99 -2.03
N TRP A 57 -11.81 4.69 -0.74
CA TRP A 57 -11.23 5.58 0.27
C TRP A 57 -9.70 5.66 0.17
N VAL A 58 -9.04 4.57 -0.21
CA VAL A 58 -7.58 4.53 -0.41
C VAL A 58 -7.23 5.35 -1.65
N LYS A 59 -7.92 5.10 -2.76
CA LYS A 59 -7.72 5.84 -4.03
C LYS A 59 -7.95 7.34 -3.85
N ARG A 60 -8.99 7.70 -3.11
CA ARG A 60 -9.29 9.09 -2.75
C ARG A 60 -8.20 9.71 -1.89
N LYS A 61 -7.74 9.00 -0.85
CA LYS A 61 -6.66 9.48 0.01
C LYS A 61 -5.35 9.70 -0.73
N ILE A 62 -4.98 8.77 -1.62
CA ILE A 62 -3.81 8.93 -2.49
C ILE A 62 -3.95 10.20 -3.35
N ARG A 63 -5.11 10.39 -3.97
CA ARG A 63 -5.38 11.57 -4.81
C ARG A 63 -5.30 12.86 -4.02
N ASP A 64 -5.93 12.90 -2.85
CA ASP A 64 -6.05 14.10 -2.01
C ASP A 64 -4.71 14.49 -1.37
N GLU A 65 -3.87 13.51 -1.02
CA GLU A 65 -2.53 13.72 -0.46
C GLU A 65 -1.42 13.77 -1.53
N GLY A 66 -1.76 13.58 -2.81
CA GLY A 66 -0.79 13.53 -3.91
C GLY A 66 0.23 12.41 -3.78
N LEU A 67 -0.13 11.31 -3.13
CA LEU A 67 0.77 10.17 -2.92
C LEU A 67 1.03 9.44 -4.24
N ASP A 68 2.19 8.80 -4.36
CA ASP A 68 2.46 7.95 -5.51
C ASP A 68 1.58 6.68 -5.44
N SER A 69 0.56 6.63 -6.29
CA SER A 69 -0.37 5.50 -6.40
C SER A 69 0.29 4.23 -6.95
N THR A 70 1.51 4.32 -7.48
CA THR A 70 2.19 3.21 -8.14
C THR A 70 2.35 1.99 -7.24
N ALA A 71 2.66 2.20 -5.96
CA ALA A 71 2.85 1.10 -5.00
C ALA A 71 1.58 0.28 -4.75
N LEU A 72 0.40 0.85 -5.04
CA LEU A 72 -0.90 0.22 -4.84
C LEU A 72 -1.50 -0.36 -6.13
N LEU A 73 -0.83 -0.17 -7.27
CA LEU A 73 -1.27 -0.77 -8.53
C LEU A 73 -1.05 -2.29 -8.51
N PRO A 74 -1.88 -3.07 -9.22
CA PRO A 74 -1.57 -4.45 -9.54
C PRO A 74 -0.16 -4.59 -10.14
N ALA A 75 0.53 -5.70 -9.85
CA ALA A 75 1.91 -5.92 -10.26
C ALA A 75 2.15 -5.71 -11.78
N SER A 76 1.19 -6.10 -12.63
CA SER A 76 1.27 -5.90 -14.08
C SER A 76 1.28 -4.42 -14.49
N LEU A 77 0.55 -3.56 -13.79
CA LEU A 77 0.55 -2.12 -14.03
C LEU A 77 1.82 -1.45 -13.51
N GLN A 78 2.34 -1.90 -12.36
CA GLN A 78 3.63 -1.44 -11.85
C GLN A 78 4.75 -1.70 -12.86
N LEU A 79 4.85 -2.94 -13.36
CA LEU A 79 5.85 -3.35 -14.34
C LEU A 79 5.69 -2.60 -15.67
N ARG A 80 4.45 -2.33 -16.10
CA ARG A 80 4.22 -1.54 -17.31
C ARG A 80 4.71 -0.10 -17.15
N LYS A 81 4.47 0.52 -15.99
CA LYS A 81 4.94 1.88 -15.70
C LYS A 81 6.47 1.93 -15.60
N GLU A 82 7.08 0.91 -14.99
CA GLU A 82 8.54 0.78 -14.93
C GLU A 82 9.15 0.66 -16.33
N ALA A 83 8.59 -0.18 -17.20
CA ALA A 83 9.03 -0.31 -18.59
C ALA A 83 8.92 1.00 -19.39
N GLN A 84 7.87 1.79 -19.15
CA GLN A 84 7.70 3.11 -19.77
C GLN A 84 8.75 4.13 -19.33
N GLY A 85 9.41 3.90 -18.18
CA GLY A 85 10.49 4.74 -17.70
C GLY A 85 11.83 4.43 -18.34
N PHE A 86 11.99 3.31 -19.03
CA PHE A 86 13.24 2.97 -19.71
C PHE A 86 13.35 3.70 -21.06
N PRO A 87 14.56 4.18 -21.44
CA PRO A 87 15.83 4.05 -20.71
C PRO A 87 16.11 5.22 -19.72
N ASP A 88 15.26 6.23 -19.65
CA ASP A 88 15.52 7.47 -18.89
C ASP A 88 15.75 7.23 -17.40
N SER A 89 15.01 6.31 -16.79
CA SER A 89 15.18 5.94 -15.37
C SER A 89 16.54 5.31 -15.04
N LEU A 90 17.28 4.86 -16.07
CA LEU A 90 18.61 4.25 -15.96
C LEU A 90 19.74 5.25 -16.23
N ALA A 91 19.42 6.49 -16.62
CA ALA A 91 20.39 7.48 -17.09
C ALA A 91 21.49 7.82 -16.05
N ASP A 92 21.12 7.83 -14.76
CA ASP A 92 22.03 8.15 -13.65
C ASP A 92 22.98 7.00 -13.28
N ILE A 93 22.71 5.78 -13.76
CA ILE A 93 23.54 4.61 -13.48
C ILE A 93 24.77 4.68 -14.38
N ALA A 94 25.96 4.63 -13.78
CA ALA A 94 27.21 4.76 -14.53
C ALA A 94 27.69 3.44 -15.14
N ASP A 95 27.46 2.33 -14.44
CA ASP A 95 27.94 1.00 -14.79
C ASP A 95 26.94 0.22 -15.65
N GLU A 96 27.39 -0.29 -16.79
CA GLU A 96 26.56 -1.08 -17.69
C GLU A 96 26.17 -2.42 -17.08
N SER A 97 27.03 -3.04 -16.26
CA SER A 97 26.71 -4.33 -15.66
C SER A 97 25.52 -4.21 -14.71
N ALA A 98 25.50 -3.15 -13.88
CA ALA A 98 24.36 -2.81 -13.04
C ALA A 98 23.07 -2.56 -13.85
N VAL A 99 23.14 -1.87 -15.00
CA VAL A 99 21.97 -1.65 -15.86
C VAL A 99 21.44 -2.97 -16.42
N ARG A 100 22.33 -3.86 -16.87
CA ARG A 100 21.95 -5.20 -17.36
C ARG A 100 21.31 -6.05 -16.28
N ASP A 101 21.82 -5.99 -15.05
CA ASP A 101 21.25 -6.70 -13.91
C ASP A 101 19.83 -6.22 -13.56
N ILE A 102 19.60 -4.90 -13.61
CA ILE A 102 18.26 -4.31 -13.40
C ILE A 102 17.28 -4.78 -14.48
N LEU A 103 17.69 -4.76 -15.75
CA LEU A 103 16.83 -5.22 -16.85
C LEU A 103 16.56 -6.74 -16.79
N ALA A 104 17.54 -7.52 -16.33
CA ALA A 104 17.37 -8.96 -16.10
C ALA A 104 16.39 -9.24 -14.94
N ASP A 105 16.49 -8.49 -13.83
CA ASP A 105 15.54 -8.54 -12.73
C ASP A 105 14.12 -8.15 -13.17
N PHE A 106 13.99 -7.04 -13.92
CA PHE A 106 12.72 -6.61 -14.49
C PHE A 106 12.08 -7.72 -15.32
N ASN A 107 12.83 -8.30 -16.26
CA ASN A 107 12.36 -9.41 -17.09
C ASN A 107 11.98 -10.65 -16.28
N ARG A 108 12.67 -10.93 -15.16
CA ARG A 108 12.27 -11.99 -14.23
C ARG A 108 10.92 -11.68 -13.58
N ARG A 109 10.75 -10.48 -13.02
CA ARG A 109 9.48 -10.04 -12.38
C ARG A 109 8.31 -10.06 -13.36
N VAL A 110 8.51 -9.70 -14.63
CA VAL A 110 7.48 -9.82 -15.68
C VAL A 110 7.04 -11.27 -15.87
N ARG A 111 7.98 -12.21 -15.95
CA ARG A 111 7.65 -13.64 -16.09
C ARG A 111 6.91 -14.17 -14.86
N GLU A 112 7.37 -13.81 -13.67
CA GLU A 112 6.70 -14.18 -12.42
C GLU A 112 5.28 -13.61 -12.35
N ALA A 113 5.07 -12.35 -12.73
CA ALA A 113 3.75 -11.73 -12.77
C ALA A 113 2.80 -12.46 -13.74
N HIS A 114 3.30 -12.91 -14.90
CA HIS A 114 2.53 -13.73 -15.84
C HIS A 114 2.10 -15.05 -15.20
N LEU A 115 3.01 -15.73 -14.48
CA LEU A 115 2.74 -16.99 -13.78
C LEU A 115 1.79 -16.82 -12.58
N THR A 116 1.84 -15.65 -11.92
CA THR A 116 1.06 -15.33 -10.72
C THR A 116 -0.31 -14.76 -11.05
N THR A 117 -0.75 -14.82 -12.32
CA THR A 117 -2.15 -14.53 -12.71
C THR A 117 -3.06 -15.59 -12.09
N ARG A 118 -3.31 -15.41 -10.79
CA ARG A 118 -3.98 -16.34 -9.88
C ARG A 118 -5.49 -16.16 -10.05
N ALA A 119 -6.21 -17.28 -10.12
CA ALA A 119 -7.67 -17.38 -10.17
C ALA A 119 -8.36 -17.13 -11.54
N GLY A 120 -7.71 -17.48 -12.65
CA GLY A 120 -8.40 -17.80 -13.91
C GLY A 120 -8.98 -16.61 -14.69
N LEU A 121 -8.81 -15.38 -14.22
CA LEU A 121 -9.13 -14.18 -14.99
C LEU A 121 -7.85 -13.67 -15.68
N PRO A 122 -7.83 -13.55 -17.01
CA PRO A 122 -6.68 -12.93 -17.70
C PRO A 122 -6.53 -11.50 -17.18
N SER A 123 -5.31 -11.13 -16.78
CA SER A 123 -4.97 -9.73 -16.53
C SER A 123 -5.25 -8.95 -17.82
N VAL A 124 -6.16 -7.97 -17.76
CA VAL A 124 -6.52 -7.11 -18.91
C VAL A 124 -5.31 -6.28 -19.37
N VAL A 125 -4.31 -6.11 -18.51
CA VAL A 125 -3.07 -5.39 -18.82
C VAL A 125 -1.86 -6.28 -18.59
N THR A 126 -1.08 -6.48 -19.65
CA THR A 126 0.13 -7.32 -19.62
C THR A 126 1.36 -6.44 -19.75
N ALA A 127 2.29 -6.56 -18.80
CA ALA A 127 3.64 -6.01 -18.97
C ALA A 127 4.45 -6.94 -19.89
N HIS A 128 5.25 -6.37 -20.77
CA HIS A 128 6.12 -7.12 -21.69
C HIS A 128 7.55 -7.14 -21.16
N ILE A 129 8.27 -8.21 -21.48
CA ILE A 129 9.73 -8.23 -21.32
C ILE A 129 10.35 -7.22 -22.29
N VAL A 130 11.48 -6.66 -21.90
CA VAL A 130 12.27 -5.75 -22.72
C VAL A 130 13.48 -6.46 -23.30
N ASP A 131 13.89 -6.06 -24.50
CA ASP A 131 15.18 -6.45 -25.05
C ASP A 131 16.29 -5.70 -24.31
N VAL A 132 17.15 -6.45 -23.62
CA VAL A 132 18.21 -5.88 -22.79
C VAL A 132 19.22 -5.14 -23.65
N ASP A 133 19.60 -5.70 -24.81
CA ASP A 133 20.64 -5.10 -25.63
C ASP A 133 20.13 -3.83 -26.32
N GLU A 134 18.87 -3.81 -26.75
CA GLU A 134 18.23 -2.62 -27.30
C GLU A 134 18.21 -1.46 -26.28
N ILE A 135 17.78 -1.73 -25.04
CA ILE A 135 17.70 -0.70 -24.00
C ILE A 135 19.12 -0.22 -23.61
N ILE A 136 20.12 -1.09 -23.60
CA ILE A 136 21.52 -0.70 -23.35
C ILE A 136 22.05 0.23 -24.46
N GLU A 137 21.72 -0.02 -25.73
CA GLU A 137 22.10 0.87 -26.83
C GLU A 137 21.48 2.26 -26.67
N GLN A 138 20.19 2.31 -26.35
CA GLN A 138 19.46 3.56 -26.09
C GLN A 138 20.03 4.31 -24.88
N TRP A 139 20.29 3.62 -23.76
CA TRP A 139 20.91 4.17 -22.56
C TRP A 139 22.31 4.75 -22.85
N ARG A 140 23.16 4.02 -23.59
CA ARG A 140 24.48 4.53 -24.03
C ARG A 140 24.33 5.79 -24.89
N SER A 141 23.30 5.85 -25.74
CA SER A 141 23.02 7.01 -26.59
C SER A 141 22.63 8.25 -25.77
N LEU A 142 21.69 8.09 -24.82
CA LEU A 142 21.26 9.15 -23.91
C LEU A 142 22.43 9.75 -23.13
N ARG A 143 23.32 8.89 -22.61
CA ARG A 143 24.49 9.33 -21.83
C ARG A 143 25.57 10.02 -22.68
N ARG A 144 25.68 9.69 -23.96
CA ARG A 144 26.56 10.41 -24.89
C ARG A 144 26.00 11.78 -25.28
N GLY A 145 24.68 11.92 -25.38
CA GLY A 145 24.02 13.19 -25.68
C GLY A 145 23.95 14.17 -24.49
N SER A 146 24.06 13.65 -23.25
CA SER A 146 24.10 14.45 -22.02
C SER A 146 25.51 14.95 -21.64
N ARG A 147 26.53 14.61 -22.44
CA ARG A 147 27.94 14.93 -22.19
C ARG A 147 28.47 15.92 -23.22
#